data_AF-A0A2P8GFW2-F1
#
_entry.id   AF-A0A2P8GFW2-F1
#
_cell.length_a   1.000
_cell.length_b   1.000
_cell.length_c   1.000
_cell.angle_alpha   90.00
_cell.angle_beta   90.00
_cell.angle_gamma   90.00
#
_symmetry.space_group_name_H-M   'P 1'
#
loop_
_entity.id
_entity.type
_entity.pdbx_description
1 polymer ?
#
loop_
_entity_poly.entity_id
_entity_poly.type
_entity_poly.pdbx_seq_one_letter_code
_entity_poly.pdbx_strand_id
1 'polypeptide(L)'
;MARFTTLIIISIYYWAFGTAYAQNPVLRSSRNLISIRDGKVYQSDYWQVDPKIKQDIYETYVKTGETKKVSFISDTDSLEFNVGPGQTVRFSILLNGKDTAQTLIVAQTEIPSANFDVNYIALNNDKISIEIPKVCELMNLVLAITPLVYKENGLVYKSTNYYQTILARLPKNTRSKIVDIADSLININRRAYFNLKMDAYSFQFDQTGKIVPTKTYDRTGWERTNTLRPYIHHLQNFADSIRFWTCTMRTNIIMIR
;
A
#
# COMPACT_ATOMS: atom_id res chain seq x y z
N MET A 1 25.34 -50.40 -64.45
CA MET A 1 25.20 -49.46 -63.32
C MET A 1 23.73 -49.28 -63.01
N ALA A 2 23.20 -50.04 -62.05
CA ALA A 2 21.81 -49.96 -61.61
C ALA A 2 21.71 -48.97 -60.44
N ARG A 3 20.82 -47.98 -60.54
CA ARG A 3 20.53 -47.02 -59.45
C ARG A 3 19.28 -47.49 -58.70
N PHE A 4 19.46 -47.94 -57.46
CA PHE A 4 18.38 -48.13 -56.50
C PHE A 4 17.93 -46.77 -55.95
N THR A 5 16.63 -46.49 -56.02
CA THR A 5 16.01 -45.34 -55.37
C THR A 5 15.20 -45.86 -54.18
N THR A 6 15.64 -45.53 -52.97
CA THR A 6 14.98 -45.93 -51.72
C THR A 6 13.92 -44.89 -51.35
N LEU A 7 12.65 -45.31 -51.26
CA LEU A 7 11.55 -44.50 -50.72
C LEU A 7 11.56 -44.55 -49.19
N ILE A 8 11.53 -43.40 -48.53
CA ILE A 8 11.38 -43.28 -47.06
C ILE A 8 9.94 -42.85 -46.77
N ILE A 9 9.19 -43.68 -46.05
CA ILE A 9 7.85 -43.39 -45.54
C ILE A 9 8.02 -42.84 -44.11
N ILE A 10 7.62 -41.59 -43.89
CA ILE A 10 7.61 -40.94 -42.58
C ILE A 10 6.19 -41.05 -42.00
N SER A 11 6.00 -41.87 -40.96
CA SER A 11 4.75 -41.92 -40.20
C SER A 11 4.73 -40.83 -39.13
N ILE A 12 3.80 -39.88 -39.24
CA ILE A 12 3.58 -38.83 -38.24
C ILE A 12 2.61 -39.37 -37.19
N TYR A 13 3.11 -39.62 -35.97
CA TYR A 13 2.28 -39.92 -34.80
C TYR A 13 1.73 -38.62 -34.20
N TYR A 14 0.42 -38.41 -34.33
CA TYR A 14 -0.28 -37.32 -33.64
C TYR A 14 -0.48 -37.69 -32.17
N TRP A 15 0.31 -37.09 -31.28
CA TRP A 15 0.01 -37.04 -29.86
C TRP A 15 -1.09 -35.99 -29.65
N ALA A 16 -2.32 -36.45 -29.42
CA ALA A 16 -3.40 -35.59 -28.95
C ALA A 16 -3.12 -35.20 -27.48
N PHE A 17 -2.59 -34.00 -27.26
CA PHE A 17 -2.59 -33.36 -25.94
C PHE A 17 -4.02 -32.97 -25.58
N GLY A 18 -4.69 -33.78 -24.77
CA GLY A 18 -5.93 -33.39 -24.11
C GLY A 18 -5.64 -32.37 -23.01
N THR A 19 -6.06 -31.12 -23.18
CA THR A 19 -6.09 -30.14 -22.09
C THR A 19 -7.23 -30.51 -21.15
N ALA A 20 -6.92 -31.04 -19.97
CA ALA A 20 -7.91 -31.23 -18.93
C ALA A 20 -8.39 -29.84 -18.47
N TYR A 21 -9.66 -29.50 -18.74
CA TYR A 21 -10.27 -28.31 -18.18
C TYR A 21 -10.36 -28.49 -16.65
N ALA A 22 -9.50 -27.79 -15.90
CA ALA A 22 -9.59 -27.77 -14.44
C ALA A 22 -10.97 -27.25 -14.04
N GLN A 23 -11.74 -28.05 -13.30
CA GLN A 23 -13.02 -27.61 -12.76
C GLN A 23 -12.76 -26.46 -11.77
N ASN A 24 -13.58 -25.40 -11.83
CA ASN A 24 -13.51 -24.33 -10.85
C ASN A 24 -13.78 -24.92 -9.46
N PRO A 25 -12.89 -24.70 -8.47
CA PRO A 25 -13.10 -25.22 -7.12
C PRO A 25 -14.43 -24.72 -6.55
N VAL A 26 -15.16 -25.61 -5.85
CA VAL A 26 -16.45 -25.30 -5.22
C VAL A 26 -16.38 -25.64 -3.74
N LEU A 27 -16.62 -24.67 -2.88
CA LEU A 27 -16.78 -24.84 -1.44
C LEU A 27 -18.27 -25.05 -1.15
N ARG A 28 -18.64 -26.11 -0.45
CA ARG A 28 -20.04 -26.32 -0.02
C ARG A 28 -20.28 -25.78 1.39
N SER A 29 -21.45 -25.23 1.65
CA SER A 29 -21.85 -24.82 3.00
C SER A 29 -23.37 -24.83 3.18
N SER A 30 -23.84 -25.12 4.40
CA SER A 30 -25.24 -24.90 4.78
C SER A 30 -25.47 -23.51 5.41
N ARG A 31 -24.39 -22.80 5.75
CA ARG A 31 -24.41 -21.47 6.37
C ARG A 31 -23.87 -20.43 5.40
N ASN A 32 -24.37 -19.20 5.51
CA ASN A 32 -23.85 -18.06 4.74
C ASN A 32 -22.65 -17.38 5.41
N LEU A 33 -22.09 -17.95 6.48
CA LEU A 33 -20.91 -17.44 7.18
C LEU A 33 -19.78 -18.46 7.03
N ILE A 34 -18.64 -17.99 6.54
CA ILE A 34 -17.45 -18.80 6.27
C ILE A 34 -16.29 -18.28 7.11
N SER A 35 -15.56 -19.18 7.74
CA SER A 35 -14.33 -18.84 8.45
C SER A 35 -13.16 -18.76 7.47
N ILE A 36 -12.24 -17.83 7.69
CA ILE A 36 -11.05 -17.67 6.84
C ILE A 36 -9.80 -17.88 7.68
N ARG A 37 -8.89 -18.70 7.16
CA ARG A 37 -7.50 -18.78 7.63
C ARG A 37 -6.60 -18.10 6.61
N ASP A 38 -6.04 -16.96 6.96
CA ASP A 38 -5.12 -16.19 6.15
C ASP A 38 -3.70 -16.31 6.72
N GLY A 39 -2.94 -17.25 6.17
CA GLY A 39 -1.64 -17.65 6.72
C GLY A 39 -1.78 -18.13 8.18
N LYS A 40 -1.26 -17.33 9.12
CA LYS A 40 -1.30 -17.63 10.56
C LYS A 40 -2.53 -17.05 11.26
N VAL A 41 -3.29 -16.18 10.59
CA VAL A 41 -4.44 -15.48 11.17
C VAL A 41 -5.70 -16.29 10.89
N TYR A 42 -6.42 -16.67 11.94
CA TYR A 42 -7.72 -17.34 11.82
C TYR A 42 -8.82 -16.36 12.21
N GLN A 43 -9.82 -16.22 11.34
CA GLN A 43 -10.99 -15.38 11.54
C GLN A 43 -12.24 -16.25 11.44
N SER A 44 -12.89 -16.47 12.58
CA SER A 44 -14.10 -17.29 12.66
C SER A 44 -15.32 -16.52 12.15
N ASP A 45 -16.15 -17.17 11.34
CA ASP A 45 -17.42 -16.64 10.80
C ASP A 45 -17.30 -15.21 10.22
N TYR A 46 -16.18 -14.95 9.53
CA TYR A 46 -15.80 -13.61 9.07
C TYR A 46 -16.41 -13.24 7.71
N TRP A 47 -16.50 -14.21 6.80
CA TRP A 47 -16.89 -13.97 5.42
C TRP A 47 -18.37 -14.26 5.23
N GLN A 48 -19.16 -13.21 5.04
CA GLN A 48 -20.60 -13.32 4.81
C GLN A 48 -20.88 -13.46 3.32
N VAL A 49 -21.31 -14.65 2.91
CA VAL A 49 -21.57 -15.00 1.52
C VAL A 49 -22.91 -14.42 1.07
N ASP A 50 -22.90 -13.63 0.00
CA ASP A 50 -24.11 -13.16 -0.68
C ASP A 50 -24.10 -13.57 -2.17
N PRO A 51 -24.92 -14.54 -2.58
CA PRO A 51 -25.05 -14.97 -3.98
C PRO A 51 -25.50 -13.87 -4.95
N LYS A 52 -26.04 -12.75 -4.46
CA LYS A 52 -26.43 -11.61 -5.30
C LYS A 52 -25.24 -10.76 -5.74
N ILE A 53 -24.10 -10.87 -5.05
CA ILE A 53 -22.87 -10.18 -5.44
C ILE A 53 -22.26 -10.91 -6.63
N LYS A 54 -22.09 -10.21 -7.75
CA LYS A 54 -21.60 -10.80 -9.00
C LYS A 54 -20.22 -11.44 -8.85
N GLN A 55 -19.32 -10.77 -8.13
CA GLN A 55 -17.97 -11.22 -7.80
C GLN A 55 -17.60 -10.62 -6.45
N ASP A 56 -17.60 -11.44 -5.42
CA ASP A 56 -17.16 -11.03 -4.09
C ASP A 56 -15.64 -11.19 -3.97
N ILE A 57 -14.95 -10.23 -3.34
CA ILE A 57 -13.48 -10.12 -3.41
C ILE A 57 -12.89 -10.17 -2.00
N TYR A 58 -12.18 -11.26 -1.72
CA TYR A 58 -11.32 -11.37 -0.55
C TYR A 58 -9.91 -10.90 -0.89
N GLU A 59 -9.49 -9.78 -0.30
CA GLU A 59 -8.15 -9.23 -0.48
C GLU A 59 -7.19 -9.76 0.57
N THR A 60 -6.00 -10.15 0.12
CA THR A 60 -4.94 -10.64 0.99
C THR A 60 -3.57 -10.11 0.55
N TYR A 61 -2.61 -9.99 1.45
CA TYR A 61 -1.30 -9.40 1.16
C TYR A 61 -0.17 -10.42 1.27
N VAL A 62 0.64 -10.55 0.23
CA VAL A 62 1.73 -11.53 0.15
C VAL A 62 3.03 -10.80 -0.14
N LYS A 63 4.07 -11.06 0.65
CA LYS A 63 5.41 -10.52 0.43
C LYS A 63 5.98 -10.98 -0.90
N THR A 64 6.75 -10.10 -1.54
CA THR A 64 7.45 -10.42 -2.78
C THR A 64 8.35 -11.65 -2.60
N GLY A 65 8.21 -12.65 -3.48
CA GLY A 65 8.98 -13.89 -3.44
C GLY A 65 8.44 -14.96 -2.48
N GLU A 66 7.37 -14.68 -1.74
CA GLU A 66 6.70 -15.66 -0.86
C GLU A 66 5.40 -16.17 -1.49
N THR A 67 4.89 -17.28 -0.93
CA THR A 67 3.51 -17.72 -1.16
C THR A 67 2.80 -17.77 0.18
N LYS A 68 1.49 -17.54 0.17
CA LYS A 68 0.66 -17.59 1.36
C LYS A 68 -0.51 -18.53 1.16
N LYS A 69 -0.76 -19.33 2.18
CA LYS A 69 -1.89 -20.24 2.27
C LYS A 69 -3.13 -19.48 2.74
N VAL A 70 -4.21 -19.56 1.98
CA VAL A 70 -5.51 -18.98 2.30
C VAL A 70 -6.55 -20.09 2.26
N SER A 71 -7.24 -20.32 3.38
CA SER A 71 -8.26 -21.36 3.50
C SER A 71 -9.62 -20.74 3.81
N PHE A 72 -10.65 -21.17 3.08
CA PHE A 72 -12.05 -20.90 3.37
C PHE A 72 -12.65 -22.17 3.98
N ILE A 73 -13.22 -22.03 5.16
CA ILE A 73 -13.66 -23.15 6.00
C ILE A 73 -15.13 -22.94 6.34
N SER A 74 -15.97 -23.86 5.87
CA SER A 74 -17.40 -23.88 6.16
C SER A 74 -17.72 -24.91 7.24
N ASP A 75 -19.01 -25.10 7.51
CA ASP A 75 -19.55 -26.14 8.37
C ASP A 75 -19.45 -27.55 7.77
N THR A 76 -19.34 -27.67 6.45
CA THR A 76 -19.36 -28.97 5.75
C THR A 76 -18.11 -29.26 4.93
N ASP A 77 -17.27 -28.26 4.66
CA ASP A 77 -16.21 -28.33 3.66
C ASP A 77 -15.09 -27.33 3.94
N SER A 78 -13.96 -27.47 3.26
CA SER A 78 -12.89 -26.48 3.25
C SER A 78 -12.15 -26.46 1.93
N LEU A 79 -11.81 -25.27 1.45
CA LEU A 79 -10.92 -25.08 0.32
C LEU A 79 -9.68 -24.33 0.77
N GLU A 80 -8.53 -24.72 0.20
CA GLU A 80 -7.25 -24.10 0.49
C GLU A 80 -6.53 -23.75 -0.81
N PHE A 81 -5.94 -22.56 -0.82
CA PHE A 81 -5.21 -22.02 -1.95
C PHE A 81 -3.84 -21.52 -1.50
N ASN A 82 -2.80 -21.86 -2.26
CA ASN A 82 -1.50 -21.22 -2.13
C ASN A 82 -1.43 -20.08 -3.15
N VAL A 83 -1.41 -18.84 -2.67
CA VAL A 83 -1.40 -17.64 -3.50
C VAL A 83 -0.09 -16.87 -3.37
N GLY A 84 0.44 -16.40 -4.49
CA GLY A 84 1.59 -15.51 -4.59
C GLY A 84 1.21 -14.06 -4.91
N PRO A 85 2.16 -13.12 -4.85
CA PRO A 85 1.91 -11.72 -5.16
C PRO A 85 1.33 -11.50 -6.57
N GLY A 86 0.29 -10.68 -6.67
CA GLY A 86 -0.42 -10.38 -7.91
C GLY A 86 -1.37 -11.48 -8.40
N GLN A 87 -1.42 -12.64 -7.73
CA GLN A 87 -2.29 -13.73 -8.17
C GLN A 87 -3.75 -13.47 -7.83
N THR A 88 -4.62 -13.89 -8.75
CA THR A 88 -6.07 -13.93 -8.52
C THR A 88 -6.56 -15.35 -8.69
N VAL A 89 -7.24 -15.87 -7.67
CA VAL A 89 -7.86 -17.20 -7.70
C VAL A 89 -9.37 -17.04 -7.67
N ARG A 90 -10.07 -17.83 -8.49
CA ARG A 90 -11.53 -17.86 -8.55
C ARG A 90 -12.05 -19.20 -8.03
N PHE A 91 -13.07 -19.15 -7.20
CA PHE A 91 -13.82 -20.32 -6.77
C PHE A 91 -15.28 -19.95 -6.52
N SER A 92 -16.13 -20.97 -6.37
CA SER A 92 -17.55 -20.78 -6.08
C SER A 92 -17.88 -21.28 -4.68
N ILE A 93 -18.82 -20.62 -4.01
CA ILE A 93 -19.41 -21.11 -2.76
C ILE A 93 -20.84 -21.53 -3.07
N LEU A 94 -21.15 -22.82 -2.87
CA LEU A 94 -22.47 -23.39 -3.07
C LEU A 94 -23.19 -23.47 -1.71
N LEU A 95 -24.16 -22.58 -1.52
CA LEU A 95 -25.02 -22.50 -0.34
C LEU A 95 -26.23 -23.41 -0.49
N ASN A 96 -26.47 -24.25 0.52
CA ASN A 96 -27.65 -25.12 0.61
C ASN A 96 -27.89 -25.97 -0.66
N GLY A 97 -26.81 -26.31 -1.38
CA GLY A 97 -26.89 -27.07 -2.63
C GLY A 97 -27.55 -26.35 -3.80
N LYS A 98 -27.88 -25.06 -3.68
CA LYS A 98 -28.69 -24.32 -4.66
C LYS A 98 -28.06 -23.00 -5.08
N ASP A 99 -27.85 -22.10 -4.13
CA ASP A 99 -27.41 -20.75 -4.44
C ASP A 99 -25.89 -20.71 -4.55
N THR A 100 -25.37 -20.13 -5.63
CA THR A 100 -23.93 -20.12 -5.91
C THR A 100 -23.40 -18.69 -5.88
N ALA A 101 -22.44 -18.42 -5.00
CA ALA A 101 -21.73 -17.15 -4.94
C ALA A 101 -20.35 -17.28 -5.60
N GLN A 102 -19.99 -16.34 -6.46
CA GLN A 102 -18.66 -16.27 -7.07
C GLN A 102 -17.72 -15.47 -6.18
N THR A 103 -16.62 -16.09 -5.75
CA THR A 103 -15.62 -15.44 -4.89
C THR A 103 -14.25 -15.40 -5.57
N LEU A 104 -13.55 -14.29 -5.36
CA LEU A 104 -12.18 -14.06 -5.79
C LEU A 104 -11.27 -13.91 -4.58
N ILE A 105 -10.09 -14.53 -4.64
CA ILE A 105 -8.97 -14.18 -3.77
C ILE A 105 -8.05 -13.30 -4.60
N VAL A 106 -7.83 -12.06 -4.17
CA VAL A 106 -6.87 -11.14 -4.80
C VAL A 106 -5.69 -10.99 -3.86
N ALA A 107 -4.58 -11.63 -4.22
CA ALA A 107 -3.33 -11.57 -3.48
C ALA A 107 -2.52 -10.34 -3.91
N GLN A 108 -2.69 -9.23 -3.21
CA GLN A 108 -1.92 -8.02 -3.41
C GLN A 108 -0.46 -8.21 -2.94
N THR A 109 0.46 -7.54 -3.61
CA THR A 109 1.86 -7.50 -3.15
C THR A 109 1.96 -6.67 -1.87
N GLU A 110 2.49 -7.28 -0.81
CA GLU A 110 2.80 -6.57 0.43
C GLU A 110 4.03 -5.70 0.23
N ILE A 111 3.86 -4.38 0.39
CA ILE A 111 4.95 -3.42 0.43
C ILE A 111 5.25 -3.14 1.91
N PRO A 112 6.44 -3.49 2.42
CA PRO A 112 6.80 -3.24 3.80
C PRO A 112 6.86 -1.74 4.07
N SER A 113 6.33 -1.30 5.21
CA SER A 113 6.33 0.12 5.57
C SER A 113 7.73 0.71 5.69
N ALA A 114 8.69 -0.09 6.16
CA ALA A 114 10.09 0.26 6.25
C ALA A 114 10.99 -0.89 5.77
N ASN A 115 12.12 -0.54 5.15
CA ASN A 115 13.18 -1.44 4.74
C ASN A 115 14.52 -0.90 5.26
N PHE A 116 15.01 -1.47 6.35
CA PHE A 116 16.32 -1.15 6.91
C PHE A 116 17.35 -2.09 6.30
N ASP A 117 18.11 -1.61 5.31
CA ASP A 117 19.17 -2.40 4.70
C ASP A 117 20.36 -2.62 5.66
N VAL A 118 21.25 -3.53 5.30
CA VAL A 118 22.42 -3.89 6.12
C VAL A 118 23.30 -2.68 6.43
N ASN A 119 23.43 -1.74 5.49
CA ASN A 119 24.21 -0.53 5.70
C ASN A 119 23.54 0.42 6.70
N TYR A 120 22.22 0.61 6.58
CA TYR A 120 21.44 1.40 7.53
C TYR A 120 21.58 0.82 8.93
N ILE A 121 21.43 -0.50 9.08
CA ILE A 121 21.57 -1.19 10.37
C ILE A 121 22.98 -0.98 10.92
N ALA A 122 24.03 -1.24 10.13
CA ALA A 122 25.42 -1.07 10.57
C ALA A 122 25.74 0.38 10.98
N LEU A 123 25.18 1.37 10.29
CA LEU A 123 25.41 2.79 10.60
C LEU A 123 24.68 3.27 11.87
N ASN A 124 23.54 2.67 12.20
CA ASN A 124 22.63 3.13 13.25
C ASN A 124 22.54 2.17 14.46
N ASN A 125 23.20 1.01 14.42
CA ASN A 125 23.21 0.10 15.56
C ASN A 125 23.79 0.81 16.80
N ASP A 126 23.16 0.56 17.95
CA ASP A 126 23.54 1.16 19.25
C ASP A 126 23.45 2.70 19.32
N LYS A 127 22.80 3.34 18.34
CA LYS A 127 22.57 4.79 18.32
C LYS A 127 21.09 5.11 18.41
N ILE A 128 20.77 6.20 19.10
CA ILE A 128 19.46 6.82 19.04
C ILE A 128 19.61 8.13 18.26
N SER A 129 19.06 8.14 17.05
CA SER A 129 18.92 9.34 16.24
C SER A 129 17.48 9.83 16.30
N ILE A 130 17.31 11.13 16.47
CA ILE A 130 16.02 11.80 16.31
C ILE A 130 16.17 12.71 15.10
N GLU A 131 15.52 12.33 14.00
CA GLU A 131 15.49 13.09 12.76
C GLU A 131 14.07 13.56 12.47
N ILE A 132 13.97 14.83 12.05
CA ILE A 132 12.75 15.37 11.45
C ILE A 132 13.05 15.71 9.99
N PRO A 133 12.62 14.87 9.03
CA PRO A 133 12.89 15.09 7.62
C PRO A 133 12.32 16.42 7.14
N LYS A 134 13.04 17.09 6.24
CA LYS A 134 12.58 18.38 5.70
C LYS A 134 11.20 18.33 5.06
N VAL A 135 10.85 17.22 4.42
CA VAL A 135 9.54 17.05 3.77
C VAL A 135 8.41 16.90 4.80
N CYS A 136 8.69 16.35 5.98
CA CYS A 136 7.73 16.32 7.10
C CYS A 136 7.39 17.74 7.56
N GLU A 137 8.41 18.59 7.68
CA GLU A 137 8.20 19.97 8.10
C GLU A 137 7.51 20.82 7.04
N LEU A 138 7.81 20.57 5.76
CA LEU A 138 7.01 21.14 4.67
C LEU A 138 5.54 20.73 4.76
N MET A 139 5.26 19.45 5.01
CA MET A 139 3.88 18.98 5.13
C MET A 139 3.19 19.56 6.37
N ASN A 140 3.87 19.68 7.51
CA ASN A 140 3.35 20.37 8.70
C ASN A 140 3.03 21.85 8.41
N LEU A 141 3.83 22.52 7.58
CA LEU A 141 3.55 23.87 7.12
C LEU A 141 2.28 23.94 6.27
N VAL A 142 2.15 23.06 5.27
CA VAL A 142 0.92 22.93 4.46
C VAL A 142 -0.29 22.74 5.36
N LEU A 143 -0.20 21.81 6.33
CA LEU A 143 -1.31 21.48 7.22
C LEU A 143 -1.77 22.68 8.04
N ALA A 144 -0.87 23.47 8.64
CA ALA A 144 -1.32 24.55 9.51
C ALA A 144 -1.83 25.81 8.80
N ILE A 145 -1.63 25.91 7.49
CA ILE A 145 -2.27 26.94 6.67
C ILE A 145 -3.57 26.45 6.00
N THR A 146 -3.98 25.20 6.22
CA THR A 146 -5.32 24.75 5.81
C THR A 146 -6.40 25.49 6.61
N PRO A 147 -7.51 25.92 6.00
CA PRO A 147 -8.59 26.63 6.69
C PRO A 147 -9.10 25.95 7.97
N LEU A 148 -9.25 24.64 7.95
CA LEU A 148 -9.74 23.87 9.10
C LEU A 148 -8.74 23.89 10.27
N VAL A 149 -7.47 23.53 10.01
CA VAL A 149 -6.40 23.50 11.03
C VAL A 149 -6.01 24.91 11.47
N TYR A 150 -6.19 25.92 10.60
CA TYR A 150 -5.94 27.30 10.96
C TYR A 150 -6.89 27.77 12.08
N LYS A 151 -8.16 27.34 12.03
CA LYS A 151 -9.17 27.66 13.06
C LYS A 151 -9.04 26.80 14.32
N GLU A 152 -8.59 25.55 14.18
CA GLU A 152 -8.45 24.62 15.31
C GLU A 152 -7.05 24.68 15.94
N ASN A 153 -6.95 25.25 17.14
CA ASN A 153 -5.67 25.39 17.85
C ASN A 153 -5.06 24.08 18.39
N GLY A 154 -5.76 22.94 18.25
CA GLY A 154 -5.33 21.64 18.81
C GLY A 154 -4.47 20.77 17.88
N LEU A 155 -4.46 21.04 16.57
CA LEU A 155 -3.82 20.15 15.60
C LEU A 155 -2.39 20.56 15.25
N VAL A 156 -2.08 21.85 15.21
CA VAL A 156 -0.70 22.33 15.01
C VAL A 156 -0.40 23.45 16.00
N TYR A 157 0.72 23.29 16.72
CA TYR A 157 1.18 24.27 17.69
C TYR A 157 1.90 25.44 17.00
N LYS A 158 1.16 26.54 16.79
CA LYS A 158 1.59 27.70 15.99
C LYS A 158 2.23 28.84 16.80
N SER A 159 2.27 28.74 18.12
CA SER A 159 2.73 29.82 19.02
C SER A 159 4.24 29.87 19.21
N THR A 160 5.02 28.98 18.60
CA THR A 160 6.48 29.04 18.66
C THR A 160 7.02 30.17 17.76
N ASN A 161 8.13 30.79 18.18
CA ASN A 161 8.82 31.80 17.36
C ASN A 161 9.21 31.25 15.98
N TYR A 162 9.60 29.98 15.91
CA TYR A 162 9.90 29.27 14.68
C TYR A 162 8.70 29.32 13.72
N TYR A 163 7.53 28.89 14.20
CA TYR A 163 6.34 28.79 13.36
C TYR A 163 5.85 30.16 12.90
N GLN A 164 5.81 31.14 13.81
CA GLN A 164 5.44 32.53 13.48
C GLN A 164 6.39 33.14 12.44
N THR A 165 7.69 32.90 12.56
CA THR A 165 8.70 33.38 11.61
C THR A 165 8.49 32.78 10.22
N ILE A 166 8.19 31.49 10.13
CA ILE A 166 7.93 30.82 8.85
C ILE A 166 6.64 31.34 8.23
N LEU A 167 5.55 31.41 8.99
CA LEU A 167 4.27 31.93 8.48
C LEU A 167 4.38 33.37 7.99
N ALA A 168 5.13 34.23 8.69
CA ALA A 168 5.33 35.62 8.29
C ALA A 168 6.09 35.77 6.95
N ARG A 169 6.86 34.76 6.55
CA ARG A 169 7.59 34.73 5.26
C ARG A 169 6.75 34.18 4.12
N LEU A 170 5.62 33.54 4.41
CA LEU A 170 4.72 33.06 3.38
C LEU A 170 4.10 34.24 2.62
N PRO A 171 4.02 34.16 1.28
CA PRO A 171 3.24 35.12 0.50
C PRO A 171 1.81 35.27 1.05
N LYS A 172 1.27 36.50 1.09
CA LYS A 172 -0.08 36.75 1.64
C LYS A 172 -1.20 35.93 0.97
N ASN A 173 -1.00 35.52 -0.28
CA ASN A 173 -1.93 34.68 -1.06
C ASN A 173 -1.39 33.28 -1.29
N THR A 174 -0.74 32.67 -0.29
CA THR A 174 -0.24 31.28 -0.39
C THR A 174 -1.39 30.28 -0.34
N ARG A 175 -2.26 30.33 -1.35
CA ARG A 175 -3.23 29.28 -1.64
C ARG A 175 -2.60 28.38 -2.70
N SER A 176 -2.28 27.16 -2.30
CA SER A 176 -1.72 26.15 -3.19
C SER A 176 -2.66 24.96 -3.27
N LYS A 177 -2.61 24.26 -4.40
CA LYS A 177 -3.46 23.08 -4.63
C LYS A 177 -3.28 22.01 -3.55
N ILE A 178 -2.08 21.85 -2.99
CA ILE A 178 -1.81 20.90 -1.90
C ILE A 178 -2.53 21.30 -0.60
N VAL A 179 -2.65 22.60 -0.31
CA VAL A 179 -3.41 23.10 0.86
C VAL A 179 -4.89 22.79 0.70
N ASP A 180 -5.47 23.06 -0.48
CA ASP A 180 -6.89 22.74 -0.75
C ASP A 180 -7.15 21.23 -0.67
N ILE A 181 -6.24 20.40 -1.19
CA ILE A 181 -6.33 18.93 -1.11
C ILE A 181 -6.26 18.46 0.34
N ALA A 182 -5.29 18.95 1.11
CA ALA A 182 -5.13 18.57 2.51
C ALA A 182 -6.36 18.95 3.33
N ASP A 183 -6.87 20.19 3.18
CA ASP A 183 -8.07 20.65 3.86
C ASP A 183 -9.28 19.76 3.52
N SER A 184 -9.48 19.43 2.23
CA SER A 184 -10.56 18.55 1.80
C SER A 184 -10.45 17.14 2.39
N LEU A 185 -9.26 16.54 2.40
CA LEU A 185 -9.05 15.19 2.93
C LEU A 185 -9.31 15.14 4.45
N ILE A 186 -8.86 16.16 5.19
CA ILE A 186 -9.06 16.24 6.65
C ILE A 186 -10.54 16.44 7.00
N ASN A 187 -11.27 17.24 6.21
CA ASN A 187 -12.72 17.43 6.39
C ASN A 187 -13.50 16.12 6.17
N ILE A 188 -13.08 15.27 5.23
CA ILE A 188 -13.71 13.97 4.98
C ILE A 188 -13.35 12.97 6.08
N ASN A 189 -12.08 12.90 6.44
CA ASN A 189 -11.58 11.97 7.45
C ASN A 189 -10.48 12.63 8.26
N ARG A 190 -10.76 12.90 9.55
CA ARG A 190 -9.79 13.51 10.47
C ARG A 190 -8.48 12.74 10.59
N ARG A 191 -8.46 11.43 10.32
CA ARG A 191 -7.22 10.62 10.28
C ARG A 191 -6.27 11.02 9.16
N ALA A 192 -6.76 11.67 8.10
CA ALA A 192 -5.92 12.17 7.01
C ALA A 192 -4.87 13.17 7.50
N TYR A 193 -5.15 13.93 8.57
CA TYR A 193 -4.17 14.81 9.20
C TYR A 193 -2.92 14.03 9.63
N PHE A 194 -3.11 12.89 10.32
CA PHE A 194 -2.00 12.06 10.80
C PHE A 194 -1.32 11.33 9.64
N ASN A 195 -2.09 10.70 8.75
CA ASN A 195 -1.54 9.93 7.64
C ASN A 195 -0.69 10.79 6.70
N LEU A 196 -1.17 11.97 6.28
CA LEU A 196 -0.41 12.86 5.39
C LEU A 196 0.92 13.31 6.03
N LYS A 197 0.89 13.67 7.31
CA LYS A 197 2.07 14.09 8.06
C LYS A 197 3.07 12.95 8.23
N MET A 198 2.60 11.77 8.62
CA MET A 198 3.44 10.60 8.85
C MET A 198 4.06 10.11 7.54
N ASP A 199 3.26 10.01 6.48
CA ASP A 199 3.72 9.54 5.17
C ASP A 199 4.74 10.47 4.49
N ALA A 200 4.88 11.71 4.97
CA ALA A 200 5.95 12.60 4.55
C ALA A 200 7.35 12.10 4.96
N TYR A 201 7.48 11.21 5.95
CA TYR A 201 8.76 10.57 6.32
C TYR A 201 9.35 9.72 5.20
N SER A 202 8.51 9.29 4.25
CA SER A 202 8.92 8.47 3.10
C SER A 202 9.57 9.27 1.99
N PHE A 203 9.75 10.59 2.17
CA PHE A 203 10.29 11.47 1.15
C PHE A 203 11.40 12.38 1.72
N GLN A 204 12.31 12.75 0.83
CA GLN A 204 13.40 13.68 1.11
C GLN A 204 13.60 14.63 -0.08
N PHE A 205 14.29 15.74 0.14
CA PHE A 205 14.82 16.53 -0.97
C PHE A 205 16.11 15.92 -1.48
N ASP A 206 16.25 15.77 -2.79
CA ASP A 206 17.53 15.49 -3.43
C ASP A 206 18.40 16.75 -3.51
N GLN A 207 19.62 16.60 -4.07
CA GLN A 207 20.58 17.70 -4.21
C GLN A 207 20.09 18.84 -5.11
N THR A 208 19.10 18.58 -5.95
CA THR A 208 18.49 19.58 -6.86
C THR A 208 17.27 20.26 -6.27
N GLY A 209 16.85 19.88 -5.05
CA GLY A 209 15.65 20.39 -4.40
C GLY A 209 14.36 19.69 -4.84
N LYS A 210 14.45 18.53 -5.49
CA LYS A 210 13.26 17.71 -5.82
C LYS A 210 12.92 16.76 -4.70
N ILE A 211 11.63 16.61 -4.42
CA ILE A 211 11.08 15.65 -3.47
C ILE A 211 11.12 14.27 -4.13
N VAL A 212 11.89 13.36 -3.53
CA VAL A 212 12.07 11.98 -3.99
C VAL A 212 11.79 11.01 -2.85
N PRO A 213 11.36 9.77 -3.15
CA PRO A 213 11.20 8.73 -2.13
C PRO A 213 12.52 8.42 -1.42
N THR A 214 12.45 8.09 -0.13
CA THR A 214 13.58 7.51 0.61
C THR A 214 13.70 6.01 0.31
N LYS A 215 14.87 5.43 0.63
CA LYS A 215 15.06 3.97 0.58
C LYS A 215 14.55 3.26 1.83
N THR A 216 14.43 3.99 2.95
CA THR A 216 14.17 3.43 4.27
C THR A 216 12.68 3.26 4.55
N TYR A 217 11.85 4.24 4.19
CA TYR A 217 10.42 4.21 4.51
C TYR A 217 9.59 4.30 3.23
N ASP A 218 8.73 3.30 2.98
CA ASP A 218 7.65 3.41 1.98
C ASP A 218 6.49 4.24 2.52
N ARG A 219 6.15 4.02 3.80
CA ARG A 219 5.13 4.77 4.54
C ARG A 219 5.38 4.67 6.04
N THR A 220 4.88 5.63 6.79
CA THR A 220 4.82 5.53 8.25
C THR A 220 3.40 5.74 8.79
N GLY A 221 2.47 6.19 7.93
CA GLY A 221 1.02 6.21 8.12
C GLY A 221 0.41 4.83 8.41
N TRP A 222 -0.84 4.84 8.85
CA TRP A 222 -1.56 3.59 9.19
C TRP A 222 -2.25 2.94 7.98
N GLU A 223 -2.34 3.64 6.86
CA GLU A 223 -2.96 3.08 5.65
C GLU A 223 -2.07 2.02 5.00
N ARG A 224 -2.68 1.22 4.11
CA ARG A 224 -1.97 0.19 3.35
C ARG A 224 -1.06 0.74 2.26
N THR A 225 -1.20 2.01 1.92
CA THR A 225 -0.37 2.72 0.94
C THR A 225 -0.01 4.09 1.46
N ASN A 226 1.08 4.68 0.94
CA ASN A 226 1.45 6.04 1.28
C ASN A 226 0.42 7.03 0.73
N THR A 227 -0.31 7.70 1.63
CA THR A 227 -1.42 8.61 1.32
C THR A 227 -0.98 9.93 0.71
N LEU A 228 0.28 10.34 0.92
CA LEU A 228 0.84 11.57 0.38
C LEU A 228 1.37 11.39 -1.05
N ARG A 229 1.81 10.17 -1.41
CA ARG A 229 2.45 9.84 -2.69
C ARG A 229 1.72 10.39 -3.93
N PRO A 230 0.38 10.32 -4.05
CA PRO A 230 -0.34 10.88 -5.21
C PRO A 230 -0.19 12.41 -5.36
N TYR A 231 0.12 13.11 -4.27
CA TYR A 231 0.12 14.58 -4.19
C TYR A 231 1.52 15.19 -4.13
N ILE A 232 2.59 14.38 -4.26
CA ILE A 232 3.97 14.86 -4.16
C ILE A 232 4.30 15.97 -5.15
N HIS A 233 3.75 15.93 -6.36
CA HIS A 233 3.96 17.00 -7.34
C HIS A 233 3.33 18.33 -6.88
N HIS A 234 2.17 18.31 -6.23
CA HIS A 234 1.58 19.52 -5.64
C HIS A 234 2.38 20.02 -4.43
N LEU A 235 2.92 19.10 -3.62
CA LEU A 235 3.81 19.43 -2.52
C LEU A 235 5.12 20.05 -3.00
N GLN A 236 5.70 19.53 -4.09
CA GLN A 236 6.88 20.10 -4.75
C GLN A 236 6.61 21.53 -5.23
N ASN A 237 5.51 21.74 -5.96
CA ASN A 237 5.13 23.07 -6.46
C ASN A 237 4.99 24.08 -5.30
N PHE A 238 4.42 23.65 -4.18
CA PHE A 238 4.35 24.49 -2.98
C PHE A 238 5.73 24.78 -2.41
N ALA A 239 6.59 23.76 -2.27
CA ALA A 239 7.97 23.92 -1.80
C ALA A 239 8.75 24.94 -2.64
N ASP A 240 8.63 24.86 -3.97
CA ASP A 240 9.31 25.74 -4.92
C ASP A 240 8.80 27.17 -4.82
N SER A 241 7.48 27.36 -4.68
CA SER A 241 6.86 28.69 -4.56
C SER A 241 7.35 29.48 -3.35
N ILE A 242 7.77 28.80 -2.28
CA ILE A 242 8.30 29.41 -1.06
C ILE A 242 9.80 29.17 -0.88
N ARG A 243 10.47 28.58 -1.88
CA ARG A 243 11.90 28.19 -1.88
C ARG A 243 12.29 27.35 -0.64
N PHE A 244 11.40 26.49 -0.16
CA PHE A 244 11.54 25.78 1.11
C PHE A 244 12.81 24.94 1.21
N TRP A 245 13.23 24.30 0.11
CA TRP A 245 14.38 23.40 0.09
C TRP A 245 15.71 24.11 0.44
N THR A 246 15.80 25.42 0.18
CA THR A 246 16.94 26.27 0.55
C THR A 246 16.99 26.60 2.04
N CYS A 247 15.93 26.31 2.79
CA CYS A 247 15.85 26.62 4.21
C CYS A 247 16.75 25.65 5.01
N THR A 248 17.66 26.22 5.79
CA THR A 248 18.51 25.46 6.71
C THR A 248 17.72 25.15 7.98
N MET A 249 17.37 23.87 8.18
CA MET A 249 16.81 23.40 9.45
C MET A 249 17.92 22.77 10.28
N ARG A 250 18.15 23.29 11.49
CA ARG A 250 19.09 22.71 12.45
C ARG A 250 18.33 21.67 13.28
N THR A 251 18.30 20.42 12.84
CA THR A 251 17.56 19.36 13.51
C THR A 251 18.31 18.03 13.47
N ASN A 252 19.51 17.99 14.05
CA ASN A 252 20.16 16.74 14.42
C ASN A 252 20.59 16.85 15.89
N ILE A 253 19.93 16.08 16.76
CA ILE A 253 20.41 15.79 18.12
C ILE A 253 20.79 14.32 18.10
N ILE A 254 22.08 14.04 18.16
CA ILE A 254 22.61 12.68 18.31
C ILE A 254 22.91 12.50 19.79
N MET A 255 22.16 11.65 20.48
CA MET A 255 22.56 11.17 21.81
C MET A 255 23.36 9.88 21.62
N ILE A 256 24.66 9.96 21.89
CA ILE A 256 25.54 8.80 21.97
C ILE A 256 25.44 8.28 23.41
N ARG A 257 25.15 6.98 23.58
CA ARG A 257 25.29 6.31 24.88
C ARG A 257 26.72 5.85 25.09
#